data_AF-D7L2N7-F1
#
_entry.id   AF-D7L2N7-F1
#
_cell.length_a   1.000
_cell.length_b   1.000
_cell.length_c   1.000
_cell.angle_alpha   90.00
_cell.angle_beta   90.00
_cell.angle_gamma   90.00
#
_symmetry.space_group_name_H-M   'P 1'
#
loop_
_entity.id
_entity.type
_entity.pdbx_description
1 polymer ?
#
loop_
_entity_poly.entity_id
_entity_poly.type
_entity_poly.pdbx_seq_one_letter_code
_entity_poly.pdbx_strand_id
1 'polypeptide(L)'
;MENNNHQQPPQDNEQLKNFWSKEMEGDLDFKNHKFPITRIKRIMKFDPDVNMIAAEAPILFSKANEMFIMDLTMRLWLHAQERKRLKIQRFDIAAAVAQTVIFDFLLDEVTKE
;
A
#
# COMPACT_ATOMS: atom_id res chain seq x y z
N MET A 1 41.32 8.04 1.77
CA MET A 1 40.00 8.64 2.03
C MET A 1 39.02 7.86 1.17
N GLU A 2 38.60 6.69 1.63
CA GLU A 2 37.62 5.85 0.93
C GLU A 2 36.25 6.14 1.54
N ASN A 3 35.40 6.79 0.74
CA ASN A 3 34.00 7.04 1.09
C ASN A 3 33.26 5.70 1.06
N ASN A 4 33.17 5.07 2.22
CA ASN A 4 32.33 3.91 2.47
C ASN A 4 30.86 4.36 2.53
N ASN A 5 30.25 4.53 1.35
CA ASN A 5 28.80 4.60 1.19
C ASN A 5 28.23 3.21 1.55
N HIS A 6 28.06 2.98 2.84
CA HIS A 6 27.23 1.89 3.33
C HIS A 6 25.80 2.21 2.92
N GLN A 7 25.36 1.63 1.81
CA GLN A 7 23.95 1.37 1.61
C GLN A 7 23.52 0.48 2.77
N GLN A 8 22.88 1.10 3.76
CA GLN A 8 22.25 0.38 4.85
C GLN A 8 21.32 -0.66 4.21
N PRO A 9 21.35 -1.93 4.66
CA PRO A 9 20.35 -2.90 4.24
C PRO A 9 18.96 -2.31 4.49
N PRO A 10 17.93 -2.67 3.69
CA PRO A 10 16.59 -2.14 3.87
C PRO A 10 16.23 -2.31 5.35
N GLN A 11 15.90 -1.22 6.03
CA GLN A 11 15.41 -1.33 7.40
C GLN A 11 14.14 -2.17 7.34
N ASP A 12 14.28 -3.43 7.71
CA ASP A 12 13.17 -4.33 7.92
C ASP A 12 12.25 -3.67 8.94
N ASN A 13 11.16 -3.07 8.46
CA ASN A 13 10.22 -2.37 9.31
C ASN A 13 9.53 -3.42 10.20
N GLU A 14 10.03 -3.57 11.43
CA GLU A 14 9.52 -4.54 12.42
C GLU A 14 8.03 -4.34 12.66
N GLN A 15 7.54 -3.09 12.65
CA GLN A 15 6.12 -2.80 12.78
C GLN A 15 5.32 -3.36 11.60
N LEU A 16 5.86 -3.26 10.39
CA LEU A 16 5.22 -3.78 9.20
C LEU A 16 5.19 -5.31 9.20
N LYS A 17 6.28 -5.97 9.64
CA LYS A 17 6.31 -7.43 9.83
C LYS A 17 5.26 -7.87 10.86
N ASN A 18 5.18 -7.16 11.99
CA ASN A 18 4.21 -7.45 13.04
C ASN A 18 2.77 -7.23 12.56
N PHE A 19 2.52 -6.18 11.76
CA PHE A 19 1.22 -5.95 11.13
C PHE A 19 0.82 -7.14 10.26
N TRP A 20 1.68 -7.57 9.34
CA TRP A 20 1.38 -8.68 8.43
C TRP A 20 1.25 -10.02 9.16
N SER A 21 2.08 -10.31 10.17
CA SER A 21 1.92 -11.52 10.99
C SER A 21 0.53 -11.55 11.64
N LYS A 22 0.15 -10.46 12.30
CA LYS A 22 -1.14 -10.34 12.97
C LYS A 22 -2.32 -10.46 12.01
N GLU A 23 -2.23 -9.81 10.85
CA GLU A 23 -3.32 -9.81 9.85
C GLU A 23 -3.50 -11.19 9.22
N MET A 24 -2.42 -11.96 9.07
CA MET A 24 -2.45 -13.31 8.50
C MET A 24 -2.79 -14.41 9.51
N GLU A 25 -2.60 -14.18 10.81
CA GLU A 25 -2.97 -15.11 11.89
C GLU A 25 -4.48 -15.08 12.20
N GLY A 26 -5.17 -13.98 11.89
CA GLY A 26 -6.60 -13.81 12.12
C GLY A 26 -7.49 -14.33 11.00
N ASP A 27 -8.77 -14.57 11.30
CA ASP A 27 -9.78 -14.78 10.26
C ASP A 27 -10.08 -13.44 9.57
N LEU A 28 -9.98 -13.41 8.23
CA LEU A 28 -10.21 -12.20 7.46
C LEU A 28 -11.72 -11.89 7.46
N ASP A 29 -12.11 -10.75 8.03
CA ASP A 29 -13.51 -10.33 8.06
C ASP A 29 -13.99 -9.87 6.67
N PHE A 30 -14.53 -10.81 5.90
CA PHE A 30 -15.17 -10.54 4.61
C PHE A 30 -16.64 -10.10 4.74
N LYS A 31 -17.21 -10.01 5.93
CA LYS A 31 -18.63 -9.61 6.11
C LYS A 31 -18.75 -8.10 6.32
N ASN A 32 -17.78 -7.49 7.01
CA ASN A 32 -17.79 -6.06 7.31
C ASN A 32 -16.87 -5.28 6.37
N HIS A 33 -17.39 -4.93 5.19
CA HIS A 33 -16.64 -4.16 4.20
C HIS A 33 -16.42 -2.71 4.65
N LYS A 34 -15.16 -2.27 4.76
CA LYS A 34 -14.82 -0.86 5.02
C LYS A 34 -15.09 0.05 3.82
N PHE A 35 -15.02 -0.52 2.61
CA PHE A 35 -15.23 0.20 1.37
C PHE A 35 -16.56 -0.17 0.70
N PRO A 36 -17.28 0.79 0.09
CA PRO A 36 -18.53 0.51 -0.60
C PRO A 36 -18.33 -0.41 -1.82
N ILE A 37 -18.95 -1.60 -1.79
CA ILE A 37 -18.86 -2.61 -2.86
C ILE A 37 -19.21 -2.05 -4.24
N THR A 38 -20.25 -1.21 -4.32
CA THR A 38 -20.69 -0.59 -5.58
C THR A 38 -19.62 0.33 -6.18
N ARG A 39 -18.81 1.00 -5.35
CA ARG A 39 -17.73 1.87 -5.82
C ARG A 39 -16.54 1.07 -6.32
N ILE A 40 -16.15 0.00 -5.61
CA ILE A 40 -15.14 -0.94 -6.07
C ILE A 40 -15.53 -1.52 -7.43
N LYS A 41 -16.76 -2.03 -7.54
CA LYS A 41 -17.28 -2.57 -8.80
C LYS A 41 -17.23 -1.56 -9.94
N ARG A 42 -17.53 -0.28 -9.67
CA ARG A 42 -17.44 0.79 -10.67
C ARG A 42 -16.01 1.04 -11.15
N ILE A 43 -15.03 1.04 -10.24
CA ILE A 43 -13.60 1.19 -10.58
C ILE A 43 -13.14 0.01 -11.44
N MET A 44 -13.50 -1.22 -11.05
CA MET A 44 -13.18 -2.41 -11.84
C MET A 44 -13.80 -2.38 -13.25
N LYS A 45 -14.98 -1.77 -13.40
CA LYS A 45 -15.68 -1.57 -14.68
C LYS A 45 -15.21 -0.36 -15.49
N PHE A 46 -14.24 0.39 -14.98
CA PHE A 46 -13.64 1.48 -15.73
C PHE A 46 -12.82 0.96 -16.92
N ASP A 47 -12.26 -0.25 -16.78
CA ASP A 47 -11.63 -0.97 -17.88
C ASP A 47 -12.72 -1.49 -18.84
N PRO A 48 -12.71 -1.08 -20.13
CA PRO A 48 -13.72 -1.47 -21.11
C PRO A 48 -13.74 -2.97 -21.41
N ASP A 49 -12.64 -3.70 -21.16
CA ASP A 49 -12.55 -5.13 -21.43
C ASP A 49 -13.21 -5.98 -20.31
N VAL A 50 -13.56 -5.36 -19.17
CA VAL A 50 -14.18 -6.05 -18.04
C VAL A 50 -15.71 -6.13 -18.21
N ASN A 51 -16.20 -7.24 -18.75
CA ASN A 51 -17.63 -7.45 -19.05
C ASN A 51 -18.47 -8.03 -17.89
N MET A 52 -17.91 -8.90 -17.06
CA MET A 52 -18.59 -9.45 -15.88
C MET A 52 -17.64 -9.45 -14.69
N ILE A 53 -18.20 -9.32 -13.48
CA ILE A 53 -17.43 -9.34 -12.23
C ILE A 53 -18.17 -10.28 -11.29
N ALA A 54 -17.47 -11.31 -10.81
CA ALA A 54 -17.96 -12.24 -9.80
C ALA A 54 -18.30 -11.51 -8.49
N ALA A 55 -19.28 -12.00 -7.73
CA ALA A 55 -19.74 -11.32 -6.53
C ALA A 55 -18.65 -11.23 -5.44
N GLU A 56 -17.75 -12.21 -5.42
CA GLU A 56 -16.65 -12.36 -4.46
C GLU A 56 -15.51 -11.37 -4.75
N ALA A 57 -15.30 -10.98 -6.01
CA ALA A 57 -14.15 -10.16 -6.38
C ALA A 57 -14.15 -8.78 -5.70
N PRO A 58 -15.26 -8.00 -5.73
CA PRO A 58 -15.35 -6.74 -5.00
C PRO A 58 -15.20 -6.88 -3.47
N ILE A 59 -15.62 -8.03 -2.92
CA ILE A 59 -15.50 -8.32 -1.49
C ILE A 59 -14.02 -8.51 -1.14
N LEU A 60 -13.29 -9.30 -1.92
CA LEU A 60 -11.85 -9.49 -1.80
C LEU A 60 -11.10 -8.15 -1.93
N PHE A 61 -11.45 -7.35 -2.95
CA PHE A 61 -10.86 -6.02 -3.12
C PHE A 61 -11.12 -5.10 -1.94
N SER A 62 -12.28 -5.17 -1.29
CA SER A 62 -12.55 -4.36 -0.09
C SER A 62 -11.55 -4.65 1.02
N LYS A 63 -11.28 -5.94 1.28
CA LYS A 63 -10.29 -6.35 2.29
C LYS A 63 -8.85 -6.07 1.85
N ALA A 64 -8.52 -6.38 0.60
CA ALA A 64 -7.20 -6.12 0.05
C ALA A 64 -6.85 -4.63 0.06
N ASN A 65 -7.82 -3.74 -0.25
CA ASN A 65 -7.62 -2.29 -0.22
C ASN A 65 -7.40 -1.77 1.21
N GLU A 66 -8.04 -2.36 2.22
CA GLU A 66 -7.76 -2.02 3.63
C GLU A 66 -6.31 -2.32 3.99
N MET A 67 -5.85 -3.53 3.65
CA MET A 67 -4.48 -3.98 3.93
C MET A 67 -3.46 -3.20 3.12
N PHE A 68 -3.74 -2.92 1.85
CA PHE A 68 -2.90 -2.12 0.96
C PHE A 68 -2.73 -0.68 1.48
N ILE A 69 -3.82 -0.01 1.87
CA ILE A 69 -3.74 1.36 2.39
C ILE A 69 -2.95 1.39 3.69
N MET A 70 -3.13 0.41 4.57
CA MET A 70 -2.38 0.34 5.82
C MET A 70 -0.88 0.11 5.57
N ASP A 71 -0.52 -0.90 4.78
CA ASP A 71 0.88 -1.19 4.43
C ASP A 71 1.55 0.03 3.80
N LEU A 72 0.94 0.58 2.74
CA LEU A 72 1.44 1.77 2.07
C LEU A 72 1.64 2.89 3.10
N THR A 73 0.63 3.21 3.90
CA THR A 73 0.69 4.28 4.92
C THR A 73 1.82 4.07 5.94
N MET A 74 2.06 2.84 6.40
CA MET A 74 3.15 2.53 7.31
C MET A 74 4.53 2.78 6.68
N ARG A 75 4.68 2.46 5.38
CA ARG A 75 5.91 2.78 4.62
C ARG A 75 6.07 4.28 4.38
N LEU A 76 4.98 5.00 4.06
CA LEU A 76 4.99 6.46 3.94
C LEU A 76 5.46 7.12 5.25
N TRP A 77 4.92 6.61 6.36
CA TRP A 77 5.18 7.14 7.68
C TRP A 77 6.65 6.99 8.08
N LEU A 78 7.30 5.88 7.72
CA LEU A 78 8.73 5.68 7.95
C LEU A 78 9.56 6.85 7.39
N HIS A 79 9.30 7.25 6.14
CA HIS A 79 9.99 8.37 5.51
C HIS A 79 9.68 9.74 6.13
N ALA A 80 8.45 9.94 6.63
CA ALA A 80 8.11 11.15 7.38
C ALA A 80 8.89 11.19 8.71
N GLN A 81 8.98 10.05 9.42
CA GLN A 81 9.69 9.91 10.69
C GLN A 81 11.20 10.09 10.55
N GLU A 82 11.82 9.51 9.52
CA GLU A 82 13.25 9.70 9.20
C GLU A 82 13.61 11.19 9.06
N ARG A 83 12.66 12.00 8.57
CA ARG A 83 12.80 13.46 8.42
C ARG A 83 12.27 14.25 9.62
N LYS A 84 11.95 13.59 10.73
CA LYS A 84 11.39 14.18 11.96
C LYS A 84 10.11 14.99 11.71
N ARG A 85 9.31 14.60 10.72
CA ARG A 85 8.03 15.23 10.39
C ARG A 85 6.87 14.43 10.98
N LEU A 86 5.85 15.16 11.43
CA LEU A 86 4.59 14.60 11.94
C LEU A 86 3.46 14.60 10.88
N LYS A 87 3.78 15.03 9.66
CA LYS A 87 2.84 15.07 8.52
C LYS A 87 3.46 14.35 7.34
N ILE A 88 2.72 13.41 6.77
CA ILE A 88 3.07 12.74 5.51
C ILE A 88 2.92 13.74 4.37
N GLN A 89 3.89 13.76 3.45
CA GLN A 89 3.90 14.64 2.28
C GLN A 89 4.04 13.84 0.99
N ARG A 90 3.76 14.46 -0.16
CA ARG A 90 3.92 13.83 -1.49
C ARG A 90 5.29 13.20 -1.70
N PHE A 91 6.34 13.85 -1.19
CA PHE A 91 7.70 13.32 -1.24
C PHE A 91 7.81 11.93 -0.57
N ASP A 92 7.15 11.72 0.57
CA ASP A 92 7.20 10.43 1.28
C ASP A 92 6.51 9.32 0.47
N ILE A 93 5.47 9.69 -0.27
CA ILE A 93 4.77 8.80 -1.22
C ILE A 93 5.73 8.36 -2.31
N ALA A 94 6.38 9.32 -2.98
CA ALA A 94 7.36 9.03 -4.03
C ALA A 94 8.51 8.15 -3.52
N ALA A 95 9.06 8.47 -2.35
CA ALA A 95 10.14 7.71 -1.75
C ALA A 95 9.72 6.27 -1.40
N ALA A 96 8.58 6.08 -0.75
CA ALA A 96 8.11 4.75 -0.36
C ALA A 96 7.81 3.85 -1.56
N VAL A 97 7.17 4.41 -2.59
CA VAL A 97 6.83 3.69 -3.82
C VAL A 97 8.10 3.29 -4.56
N ALA A 98 9.05 4.21 -4.75
CA ALA A 98 10.30 3.92 -5.44
C ALA A 98 11.20 2.88 -4.73
N GLN A 99 11.04 2.71 -3.42
CA GLN A 99 11.82 1.75 -2.62
C GLN A 99 11.11 0.40 -2.42
N THR A 100 9.86 0.26 -2.87
CA THR A 100 9.04 -0.94 -2.66
C THR A 100 8.65 -1.53 -4.01
N VAL A 101 9.36 -2.58 -4.44
CA VAL A 101 9.17 -3.21 -5.78
C VAL A 101 7.71 -3.60 -6.06
N ILE A 102 6.97 -4.09 -5.06
CA ILE A 102 5.55 -4.46 -5.25
C ILE A 102 4.64 -3.26 -5.55
N PHE A 103 5.13 -2.02 -5.38
CA PHE A 103 4.44 -0.78 -5.66
C PHE A 103 4.86 -0.12 -6.97
N ASP A 104 5.68 -0.78 -7.81
CA ASP A 104 6.12 -0.24 -9.10
C ASP A 104 4.94 0.19 -10.00
N PHE A 105 3.78 -0.46 -9.86
CA PHE A 105 2.54 -0.08 -10.57
C PHE A 105 2.02 1.34 -10.26
N LEU A 106 2.54 1.99 -9.21
CA LEU A 106 2.18 3.34 -8.79
C LEU A 106 3.17 4.41 -9.26
N LEU A 107 4.33 4.04 -9.84
CA LEU A 107 5.37 4.99 -10.19
C LEU A 107 4.86 6.09 -11.13
N ASP A 108 4.10 5.70 -12.15
CA ASP A 108 3.53 6.64 -13.11
C ASP A 108 2.51 7.57 -12.48
N GLU A 109 1.81 7.14 -11.43
CA GLU A 109 0.79 7.97 -10.78
C GLU A 109 1.39 8.94 -9.76
N VAL A 110 2.45 8.52 -9.06
CA VAL A 110 3.10 9.34 -8.02
C VAL A 110 4.06 10.37 -8.61
N THR A 111 4.57 10.12 -9.82
CA THR A 111 5.43 11.08 -10.55
C THR A 111 4.65 12.15 -11.32
N LYS A 112 3.33 12.03 -11.44
CA LYS A 112 2.46 13.09 -11.98
C LYS A 112 2.34 14.25 -10.98
N GLU A 113 2.55 15.46 -11.48
CA GLU A 113 2.49 16.73 -10.70
C GLU A 113 1.10 17.02 -10.14
#